data_AF-A0A7J9FU37-F1
#
_entry.id   AF-A0A7J9FU37-F1
#
_cell.length_a   1.000
_cell.length_b   1.000
_cell.length_c   1.000
_cell.angle_alpha   90.00
_cell.angle_beta   90.00
_cell.angle_gamma   90.00
#
_symmetry.space_group_name_H-M   'P 1'
#
loop_
_entity.id
_entity.type
_entity.pdbx_description
1 polymer ?
#
loop_
_entity_poly.entity_id
_entity_poly.type
_entity_poly.pdbx_seq_one_letter_code
_entity_poly.pdbx_strand_id
1 'polypeptide(L)'
;MKILAVGPSMTPEYSQWRDQRVNDNIPVLNPETTRSLEEHLQVIPSEMEIIKQDFEKRSLELGRKIEQLEEEKMQLGLDVDVKKLEADKLRKGKNKKNGDRKSRRKRIKLINGKRNSKIVEL
;
A
#
# COMPACT_ATOMS: atom_id res chain seq x y z
N MET A 1 38.04 -20.25 83.80
CA MET A 1 37.18 -19.83 82.66
C MET A 1 35.84 -19.39 83.24
N LYS A 2 35.39 -18.16 82.97
CA LYS A 2 34.09 -17.65 83.45
C LYS A 2 33.09 -17.78 82.31
N ILE A 3 32.02 -18.56 82.53
CA ILE A 3 30.94 -18.75 81.56
C ILE A 3 30.02 -17.52 81.69
N LEU A 4 29.96 -16.69 80.65
CA LEU A 4 28.97 -15.63 80.53
C LEU A 4 27.64 -16.28 80.18
N ALA A 5 26.74 -16.39 81.16
CA ALA A 5 25.35 -16.78 80.91
C ALA A 5 24.65 -15.63 80.16
N VAL A 6 24.61 -15.72 78.83
CA VAL A 6 23.77 -14.87 77.98
C VAL A 6 22.33 -15.31 78.17
N GLY A 7 21.59 -14.60 79.01
CA GLY A 7 20.13 -14.76 79.09
C GLY A 7 19.48 -14.40 77.75
N PRO A 8 18.27 -14.90 77.46
CA PRO A 8 17.54 -14.52 76.25
C PRO A 8 17.36 -13.00 76.26
N SER A 9 17.95 -12.31 75.29
CA SER A 9 17.89 -10.84 75.20
C SER A 9 16.52 -10.31 74.75
N MET A 10 15.53 -11.20 74.60
CA MET A 10 14.18 -10.88 74.19
C MET A 10 13.26 -11.09 75.38
N THR A 11 12.80 -9.98 75.95
CA THR A 11 11.77 -9.97 76.98
C THR A 11 10.49 -10.62 76.44
N PRO A 12 9.86 -11.57 77.17
CA PRO A 12 8.66 -12.27 76.71
C PRO A 12 7.50 -11.34 76.32
N GLU A 13 7.49 -10.13 76.87
CA GLU A 13 6.57 -9.04 76.53
C GLU A 13 6.72 -8.57 75.07
N TYR A 14 7.94 -8.58 74.51
CA TYR A 14 8.16 -8.17 73.13
C TYR A 14 7.58 -9.18 72.12
N SER A 15 7.69 -10.48 72.41
CA SER A 15 7.06 -11.52 71.58
C SER A 15 5.53 -11.39 71.59
N GLN A 16 4.92 -11.19 72.76
CA GLN A 16 3.47 -11.02 72.87
C GLN A 16 3.00 -9.75 72.14
N TRP A 17 3.74 -8.65 72.25
CA TRP A 17 3.46 -7.42 71.51
C TRP A 17 3.56 -7.62 69.98
N ARG A 18 4.54 -8.42 69.53
CA ARG A 18 4.68 -8.76 68.11
C ARG A 18 3.55 -9.66 67.62
N ASP A 19 3.06 -10.60 68.42
CA ASP A 19 1.98 -11.50 68.00
C ASP A 19 0.61 -10.80 67.99
N GLN A 20 0.44 -9.73 68.78
CA GLN A 20 -0.78 -8.92 68.82
C GLN A 20 -0.85 -7.82 67.76
N ARG A 21 0.25 -7.51 67.05
CA ARG A 21 0.22 -6.45 66.02
C ARG A 21 -0.41 -6.99 64.72
N VAL A 22 -1.48 -6.35 64.28
CA VAL A 22 -1.98 -6.48 62.92
C VAL A 22 -1.06 -5.62 62.02
N ASN A 23 -0.51 -6.20 60.96
CA ASN A 23 0.38 -5.47 60.06
C ASN A 23 -0.43 -4.62 59.08
N ASP A 24 -0.69 -3.37 59.45
CA ASP A 24 -1.42 -2.40 58.59
C ASP A 24 -0.62 -2.02 57.32
N ASN A 25 0.63 -2.47 57.17
CA ASN A 25 1.39 -2.31 55.92
C ASN A 25 1.06 -3.36 54.86
N ILE A 26 0.20 -4.35 55.16
CA ILE A 26 -0.37 -5.21 54.11
C ILE A 26 -1.56 -4.42 53.57
N PRO A 27 -1.48 -3.82 52.36
CA PRO A 27 -2.63 -3.15 51.79
C PRO A 27 -3.75 -4.17 51.70
N VAL A 28 -4.87 -3.88 52.37
CA VAL A 28 -6.11 -4.65 52.24
C VAL A 28 -6.40 -4.74 50.74
N LEU A 29 -6.41 -5.96 50.21
CA LEU A 29 -6.79 -6.21 48.82
C LEU A 29 -8.25 -5.79 48.68
N ASN A 30 -8.51 -4.57 48.20
CA ASN A 30 -9.88 -4.10 48.02
C ASN A 30 -10.53 -4.94 46.89
N PRO A 31 -11.63 -5.68 47.15
CA PRO A 31 -12.31 -6.44 46.11
C PRO A 31 -13.05 -5.56 45.09
N GLU A 32 -13.17 -4.25 45.31
CA GLU A 32 -13.64 -3.30 44.27
C GLU A 32 -12.54 -2.94 43.26
N THR A 33 -11.28 -3.28 43.55
CA THR A 33 -10.16 -3.22 42.61
C THR A 33 -9.90 -4.57 41.92
N THR A 34 -10.93 -5.39 41.70
CA THR A 34 -10.88 -6.61 40.86
C THR A 34 -10.74 -6.31 39.37
N ARG A 35 -10.06 -5.22 38.99
CA ARG A 35 -9.46 -5.19 37.66
C ARG A 35 -8.38 -6.25 37.67
N SER A 36 -8.51 -7.24 36.81
CA SER A 36 -7.57 -8.36 36.76
C SER A 36 -6.14 -7.82 36.64
N LEU A 37 -5.15 -8.57 37.14
CA LEU A 37 -3.73 -8.21 36.95
C LEU A 37 -3.43 -7.98 35.46
N GLU A 38 -4.16 -8.65 34.56
CA GLU A 38 -4.12 -8.49 33.11
C GLU A 38 -4.60 -7.10 32.65
N GLU A 39 -5.66 -6.52 33.23
CA GLU A 39 -6.08 -5.14 32.96
C GLU A 39 -5.08 -4.10 33.47
N HIS A 40 -4.38 -4.39 34.59
CA HIS A 40 -3.31 -3.53 35.10
C HIS A 40 -2.00 -3.65 34.30
N LEU A 41 -1.77 -4.81 33.66
CA LEU A 41 -0.65 -5.08 32.77
C LEU A 41 -0.99 -4.80 31.30
N GLN A 42 -2.17 -4.23 31.02
CA GLN A 42 -2.56 -3.87 29.67
C GLN A 42 -1.53 -2.86 29.12
N VAL A 43 -0.65 -3.36 28.25
CA VAL A 43 0.40 -2.57 27.64
C VAL A 43 -0.27 -1.57 26.71
N ILE A 44 -0.48 -0.35 27.19
CA ILE A 44 -0.92 0.75 26.35
C ILE A 44 0.23 1.03 25.39
N PRO A 45 0.04 0.85 24.07
CA PRO A 45 1.08 1.15 23.11
C PRO A 45 1.44 2.64 23.22
N SER A 46 2.73 2.93 23.18
CA SER A 46 3.19 4.31 23.24
C SER A 46 2.68 5.09 22.02
N GLU A 47 2.54 6.40 22.14
CA GLU A 47 2.17 7.26 21.01
C GLU A 47 3.09 7.03 19.80
N MET A 48 4.38 6.79 20.04
CA MET A 48 5.36 6.49 19.00
C MET A 48 5.06 5.18 18.27
N GLU A 49 4.61 4.17 18.98
CA GLU A 49 4.28 2.85 18.42
C GLU A 49 3.02 2.91 17.56
N ILE A 50 2.03 3.71 17.97
CA ILE A 50 0.83 4.00 17.19
C ILE A 50 1.19 4.75 15.90
N ILE A 51 2.02 5.80 16.00
CA ILE A 51 2.48 6.57 14.83
C ILE A 51 3.25 5.68 13.85
N LYS A 52 4.09 4.78 14.35
CA LYS A 52 4.87 3.86 13.53
C LYS A 52 3.96 2.90 12.74
N GLN A 53 2.98 2.29 13.40
CA GLN A 53 2.01 1.40 12.74
C GLN A 53 1.20 2.13 11.67
N ASP A 54 0.74 3.34 11.95
CA ASP A 54 0.01 4.16 10.98
C ASP A 54 0.88 4.52 9.77
N PHE A 55 2.17 4.83 10.00
CA PHE A 55 3.11 5.10 8.92
C PHE A 55 3.34 3.87 8.05
N GLU A 56 3.59 2.70 8.66
CA GLU A 56 3.76 1.43 7.93
C GLU A 56 2.51 1.09 7.09
N LYS A 57 1.31 1.25 7.68
CA LYS A 57 0.05 1.02 6.97
C LYS A 57 -0.11 1.94 5.75
N ARG A 58 0.15 3.24 5.92
CA ARG A 58 0.09 4.23 4.82
C ARG A 58 1.14 3.95 3.76
N SER A 59 2.35 3.55 4.17
CA SER A 59 3.43 3.20 3.25
C SER A 59 3.04 2.01 2.37
N LEU A 60 2.46 0.96 2.95
CA LEU A 60 1.96 -0.19 2.19
C LEU A 60 0.82 0.16 1.23
N GLU A 61 -0.10 1.03 1.66
CA GLU A 61 -1.19 1.51 0.80
C GLU A 61 -0.66 2.31 -0.39
N LEU A 62 0.30 3.21 -0.15
CA LEU A 62 0.97 3.98 -1.19
C LEU A 62 1.75 3.07 -2.15
N GLY A 63 2.46 2.07 -1.64
CA GLY A 63 3.17 1.08 -2.46
C GLY A 63 2.24 0.36 -3.43
N ARG A 64 1.10 -0.16 -2.94
CA ARG A 64 0.09 -0.80 -3.80
C ARG A 64 -0.48 0.15 -4.85
N LYS A 65 -0.71 1.42 -4.49
CA LYS A 65 -1.22 2.42 -5.43
C LYS A 65 -0.20 2.77 -6.52
N ILE A 66 1.09 2.80 -6.18
CA ILE A 66 2.16 2.99 -7.15
C ILE A 66 2.19 1.82 -8.13
N GLU A 67 2.15 0.58 -7.65
CA GLU A 67 2.15 -0.62 -8.48
C GLU A 67 0.97 -0.64 -9.47
N GLN A 68 -0.24 -0.35 -8.98
CA GLN A 68 -1.43 -0.21 -9.83
C GLN A 68 -1.26 0.85 -10.92
N LEU A 69 -0.74 2.03 -10.56
CA LEU A 69 -0.51 3.12 -11.51
C LEU A 69 0.56 2.77 -12.55
N GLU A 70 1.59 2.01 -12.17
CA GLU A 70 2.61 1.53 -13.11
C GLU A 70 2.03 0.54 -14.11
N GLU A 71 1.18 -0.39 -13.66
CA GLU A 71 0.46 -1.33 -14.53
C GLU A 71 -0.48 -0.60 -15.50
N GLU A 72 -1.32 0.32 -15.00
CA GLU A 72 -2.21 1.14 -15.83
C GLU A 72 -1.43 1.95 -16.88
N LYS A 73 -0.30 2.54 -16.49
CA LYS A 73 0.57 3.30 -17.39
C LYS A 73 1.14 2.41 -18.50
N MET A 74 1.56 1.18 -18.17
CA MET A 74 2.05 0.22 -19.18
C MET A 74 0.95 -0.14 -20.18
N GLN A 75 -0.26 -0.46 -19.69
CA GLN A 75 -1.40 -0.81 -20.54
C GLN A 75 -1.78 0.34 -21.48
N LEU A 76 -1.88 1.56 -20.96
CA LEU A 76 -2.16 2.75 -21.76
C LEU A 76 -1.08 3.02 -22.81
N GLY A 77 0.19 2.80 -22.46
CA GLY A 77 1.30 2.89 -23.41
C GLY A 77 1.13 1.95 -24.61
N LEU A 78 0.79 0.68 -24.33
CA LEU A 78 0.51 -0.31 -25.38
C LEU A 78 -0.67 0.10 -26.26
N ASP A 79 -1.77 0.57 -25.67
CA ASP A 79 -2.96 0.99 -26.41
C ASP A 79 -2.66 2.17 -27.36
N VAL A 80 -1.83 3.12 -26.91
CA VAL A 80 -1.40 4.26 -27.74
C VAL A 80 -0.60 3.76 -28.94
N ASP A 81 0.34 2.84 -28.73
CA ASP A 81 1.16 2.28 -29.81
C ASP A 81 0.34 1.47 -30.81
N VAL A 82 -0.62 0.67 -30.34
CA VAL A 82 -1.56 -0.08 -31.19
C VAL A 82 -2.38 0.87 -32.06
N LYS A 83 -2.99 1.91 -31.46
CA LYS A 83 -3.77 2.91 -32.20
C LYS A 83 -2.93 3.63 -33.25
N LYS A 84 -1.69 3.96 -32.91
CA LYS A 84 -0.74 4.61 -33.83
C LYS A 84 -0.41 3.69 -35.02
N LEU A 85 -0.15 2.41 -34.78
CA LEU A 85 0.09 1.42 -35.83
C LEU A 85 -1.12 1.23 -36.75
N GLU A 86 -2.33 1.19 -36.18
CA GLU A 86 -3.56 1.06 -36.95
C GLU A 86 -3.80 2.28 -37.87
N ALA A 87 -3.62 3.49 -37.33
CA ALA A 87 -3.73 4.73 -38.09
C ALA A 87 -2.72 4.80 -39.25
N ASP A 88 -1.48 4.37 -39.01
CA ASP A 88 -0.44 4.31 -40.04
C ASP A 88 -0.76 3.30 -41.15
N LYS A 89 -1.25 2.10 -40.80
CA LYS A 89 -1.73 1.11 -41.79
C LYS A 89 -2.86 1.68 -42.64
N LEU A 90 -3.82 2.36 -42.01
CA LEU A 90 -4.94 2.98 -42.71
C LEU A 90 -4.47 4.09 -43.66
N ARG A 91 -3.52 4.94 -43.23
CA ARG A 91 -2.92 5.99 -44.07
C ARG A 91 -2.22 5.41 -45.30
N LYS A 92 -1.40 4.37 -45.11
CA LYS A 92 -0.72 3.67 -46.21
C LYS A 92 -1.71 3.07 -47.21
N GLY A 93 -2.77 2.42 -46.72
CA GLY A 93 -3.83 1.86 -47.56
C GLY A 93 -4.56 2.92 -48.39
N LYS A 94 -4.96 4.04 -47.76
CA LYS A 94 -5.61 5.17 -48.45
C LYS A 94 -4.70 5.78 -49.53
N ASN A 95 -3.42 5.97 -49.23
CA ASN A 95 -2.46 6.54 -50.18
C ASN A 95 -2.28 5.65 -51.42
N LYS A 96 -2.17 4.33 -51.23
CA LYS A 96 -2.09 3.36 -52.35
C LYS A 96 -3.34 3.43 -53.23
N LYS A 97 -4.54 3.32 -52.63
CA LYS A 97 -5.82 3.40 -53.36
C LYS A 97 -5.98 4.71 -54.12
N ASN A 98 -5.54 5.83 -53.54
CA ASN A 98 -5.59 7.14 -54.19
C ASN A 98 -4.60 7.25 -55.35
N GLY A 99 -3.39 6.69 -55.21
CA GLY A 99 -2.41 6.55 -56.30
C GLY A 99 -2.99 5.78 -57.48
N ASP A 100 -3.58 4.61 -57.23
CA ASP A 100 -4.19 3.76 -58.25
C ASP A 100 -5.34 4.47 -58.98
N ARG A 101 -6.22 5.15 -58.22
CA ARG A 101 -7.29 5.98 -58.79
C ARG A 101 -6.74 7.08 -59.68
N LYS A 102 -5.69 7.79 -59.25
CA LYS A 102 -5.04 8.87 -60.02
C LYS A 102 -4.46 8.34 -61.33
N SER A 103 -3.77 7.20 -61.29
CA SER A 103 -3.22 6.52 -62.46
C SER A 103 -4.31 6.06 -63.43
N ARG A 104 -5.39 5.45 -62.92
CA ARG A 104 -6.55 5.05 -63.72
C ARG A 104 -7.20 6.25 -64.39
N ARG A 105 -7.39 7.35 -63.65
CA ARG A 105 -7.96 8.60 -64.19
C ARG A 105 -7.10 9.19 -65.31
N LYS A 106 -5.76 9.17 -65.17
CA LYS A 106 -4.84 9.59 -66.24
C LYS A 106 -4.99 8.72 -67.49
N ARG A 107 -5.04 7.40 -67.35
CA ARG A 107 -5.23 6.48 -68.49
C ARG A 107 -6.54 6.75 -69.25
N ILE A 108 -7.65 6.95 -68.54
CA ILE A 108 -8.95 7.25 -69.17
C ILE A 108 -8.87 8.56 -69.98
N LYS A 109 -8.26 9.61 -69.42
CA LYS A 109 -8.06 10.88 -70.14
C LYS A 109 -7.25 10.70 -71.43
N LEU A 110 -6.16 9.93 -71.37
CA LEU A 110 -5.32 9.62 -72.54
C LEU A 110 -6.10 8.89 -73.63
N ILE A 111 -6.88 7.86 -73.27
CA ILE A 111 -7.71 7.09 -74.23
C ILE A 111 -8.74 8.00 -74.90
N ASN A 112 -9.43 8.84 -74.13
CA ASN A 112 -10.43 9.75 -74.69
C ASN A 112 -9.80 10.80 -75.61
N GLY A 113 -8.63 11.33 -75.26
CA GLY A 113 -7.88 12.24 -76.15
C GLY A 113 -7.53 11.59 -77.50
N LYS A 114 -7.03 10.35 -77.47
CA LYS A 114 -6.71 9.57 -78.69
C LYS A 114 -7.94 9.23 -79.54
N ARG A 115 -9.10 8.98 -78.92
CA ARG A 115 -10.35 8.74 -79.66
C ARG A 115 -10.82 10.02 -80.35
N ASN A 116 -10.79 11.15 -79.64
CA ASN A 116 -11.22 12.43 -80.20
C ASN A 116 -10.32 12.87 -81.36
N SER A 117 -9.00 12.68 -81.28
CA SER A 117 -8.11 13.00 -82.42
C SER A 117 -8.39 12.12 -83.63
N LYS A 118 -8.69 10.83 -83.43
CA LYS A 118 -8.96 9.88 -84.52
C LYS A 118 -10.31 10.08 -85.22
N ILE A 119 -11.26 10.75 -84.57
CA ILE A 119 -12.54 11.15 -85.17
C ILE A 119 -12.38 12.42 -86.04
N VAL A 120 -11.43 13.29 -85.72
CA VAL A 120 -11.17 14.55 -86.46
C VAL A 120 -10.38 14.31 -87.75
N GLU A 121 -9.68 13.17 -87.87
CA GLU A 121 -8.89 12.78 -89.05
C GLU A 121 -9.67 11.97 -90.11
N LEU A 122 -10.98 11.71 -89.90
CA LEU A 122 -11.88 11.04 -90.85
C LEU A 122 -12.88 12.04 -91.43
#